data_AF-A0A2A2AX95-F1
#
_entry.id   AF-A0A2A2AX95-F1
#
_cell.length_a   1.000
_cell.length_b   1.000
_cell.length_c   1.000
_cell.angle_alpha   90.00
_cell.angle_beta   90.00
_cell.angle_gamma   90.00
#
_symmetry.space_group_name_H-M   'P 1'
#
loop_
_entity.id
_entity.type
_entity.pdbx_description
1 polymer ?
#
loop_
_entity_poly.entity_id
_entity_poly.type
_entity_poly.pdbx_seq_one_letter_code
_entity_poly.pdbx_strand_id
1 'polypeptide(L)'
;MPSANAELYCTLYVAGAADPDALAAALGDIAQGHVTQGAAWVQTPLLDMAVHAESRHLPLSDTQDDFSLWRHFVEVNAADEAMSFQAFLAALARVVAALRARGWRTVAACDFEDRLEAAVQAILAGEGEP
;
A
#
# COMPACT_ATOMS: atom_id res chain seq x y z
N MET A 1 25.00 0.30 16.00
CA MET A 1 23.81 -0.55 16.18
C MET A 1 22.71 0.09 15.36
N PRO A 2 22.19 -0.54 14.30
CA PRO A 2 21.00 -0.01 13.64
C PRO A 2 19.78 -0.29 14.53
N SER A 3 18.97 0.73 14.74
CA SER A 3 17.81 0.75 15.64
C SER A 3 16.67 -0.12 15.09
N ALA A 4 16.03 -0.89 15.96
CA ALA A 4 14.93 -1.83 15.67
C ALA A 4 13.62 -1.21 15.13
N ASN A 5 13.62 0.09 14.78
CA ASN A 5 12.45 0.81 14.27
C ASN A 5 12.53 1.13 12.77
N ALA A 6 13.56 0.65 12.06
CA ALA A 6 13.68 0.80 10.61
C ALA A 6 12.86 -0.24 9.80
N GLU A 7 12.15 -1.16 10.47
CA GLU A 7 11.67 -2.41 9.84
C GLU A 7 10.19 -2.41 9.41
N LEU A 8 9.35 -1.45 9.85
CA LEU A 8 7.90 -1.42 9.54
C LEU A 8 7.53 -0.33 8.53
N TYR A 9 8.23 -0.36 7.40
CA TYR A 9 7.99 0.52 6.27
C TYR A 9 7.79 -0.31 4.99
N CYS A 10 6.89 0.13 4.14
CA CYS A 10 6.73 -0.43 2.79
C CYS A 10 6.30 0.65 1.80
N THR A 11 6.91 0.65 0.62
CA THR A 11 6.42 1.42 -0.51
C THR A 11 5.54 0.55 -1.39
N LEU A 12 4.30 0.96 -1.64
CA LEU A 12 3.40 0.29 -2.58
C LEU A 12 3.31 1.12 -3.87
N TYR A 13 3.70 0.53 -5.00
CA TYR A 13 3.42 1.08 -6.32
C TYR A 13 2.05 0.62 -6.77
N VAL A 14 1.22 1.54 -7.23
CA VAL A 14 -0.17 1.27 -7.63
C VAL A 14 -0.42 1.77 -9.04
N ALA A 15 -0.89 0.87 -9.92
CA ALA A 15 -1.33 1.20 -11.26
C ALA A 15 -2.85 1.01 -11.37
N GLY A 16 -3.53 2.03 -11.91
CA GLY A 16 -4.99 2.03 -12.12
C GLY A 16 -5.75 3.13 -11.39
N ALA A 17 -5.08 3.92 -10.54
CA ALA A 17 -5.66 5.14 -9.97
C ALA A 17 -5.58 6.29 -10.99
N ALA A 18 -6.65 7.10 -11.08
CA ALA A 18 -6.67 8.25 -12.00
C ALA A 18 -5.79 9.40 -11.50
N ASP A 19 -5.77 9.61 -10.18
CA ASP A 19 -5.10 10.69 -9.47
C ASP A 19 -4.86 10.27 -8.00
N PRO A 20 -3.96 10.95 -7.27
CA PRO A 20 -3.63 10.61 -5.89
C PRO A 20 -4.81 10.75 -4.91
N ASP A 21 -5.77 11.65 -5.16
CA ASP A 21 -6.95 11.80 -4.31
C ASP A 21 -7.90 10.59 -4.46
N ALA A 22 -8.07 10.06 -5.67
CA ALA A 22 -8.81 8.83 -5.93
C ALA A 22 -8.16 7.61 -5.26
N LEU A 23 -6.82 7.53 -5.25
CA LEU A 23 -6.09 6.49 -4.53
C LEU A 23 -6.25 6.64 -3.01
N ALA A 24 -6.12 7.86 -2.48
CA ALA A 24 -6.31 8.12 -1.05
C ALA A 24 -7.74 7.81 -0.59
N ALA A 25 -8.76 8.18 -1.38
CA ALA A 25 -10.16 7.83 -1.09
C ALA A 25 -10.36 6.31 -1.06
N ALA A 26 -9.82 5.60 -2.05
CA ALA A 26 -9.90 4.15 -2.12
C ALA A 26 -9.22 3.47 -0.92
N LEU A 27 -8.05 3.95 -0.49
CA LEU A 27 -7.34 3.46 0.70
C LEU A 27 -8.12 3.74 1.99
N GLY A 28 -8.72 4.93 2.10
CA GLY A 28 -9.61 5.29 3.21
C GLY A 28 -10.78 4.32 3.35
N ASP A 29 -11.46 4.02 2.24
CA ASP A 29 -12.57 3.06 2.22
C ASP A 29 -12.11 1.64 2.60
N ILE A 30 -10.97 1.18 2.08
CA ILE A 30 -10.44 -0.16 2.33
C ILE A 30 -10.04 -0.33 3.79
N ALA A 31 -9.28 0.61 4.31
CA ALA A 31 -8.68 0.49 5.62
C ALA A 31 -9.57 1.06 6.74
N GLN A 32 -10.80 1.48 6.39
CA GLN A 32 -11.73 2.21 7.27
C GLN A 32 -11.03 3.40 7.95
N GLY A 33 -10.14 4.04 7.20
CA GLY A 33 -9.25 5.10 7.67
C GLY A 33 -9.83 6.49 7.48
N HIS A 34 -9.27 7.44 8.22
CA HIS A 34 -9.52 8.85 8.00
C HIS A 34 -8.62 9.36 6.88
N VAL A 35 -9.23 9.98 5.85
CA VAL A 35 -8.49 10.61 4.74
C VAL A 35 -8.41 12.11 4.99
N THR A 36 -7.19 12.64 5.06
CA THR A 36 -6.97 14.08 5.20
C THR A 36 -6.93 14.71 3.80
N GLN A 37 -7.99 15.44 3.44
CA GLN A 37 -8.09 16.13 2.15
C GLN A 37 -6.97 17.16 1.99
N GLY A 38 -6.33 17.19 0.81
CA GLY A 38 -5.29 18.15 0.45
C GLY A 38 -3.85 17.73 0.77
N ALA A 39 -3.65 16.66 1.55
CA ALA A 39 -2.33 16.10 1.85
C ALA A 39 -2.12 14.66 1.34
N ALA A 40 -3.13 14.09 0.67
CA ALA A 40 -3.14 12.71 0.18
C ALA A 40 -2.66 11.70 1.25
N TRP A 41 -3.14 11.87 2.49
CA TRP A 41 -2.76 11.04 3.63
C TRP A 41 -3.95 10.24 4.14
N VAL A 42 -3.74 8.96 4.44
CA VAL A 42 -4.75 8.05 5.02
C VAL A 42 -4.23 7.51 6.35
N GLN A 43 -4.95 7.78 7.43
CA GLN A 43 -4.63 7.31 8.78
C GLN A 43 -5.60 6.25 9.24
N THR A 44 -5.07 5.19 9.83
CA THR A 44 -5.86 4.10 10.43
C THR A 44 -5.26 3.79 11.80
N PRO A 45 -5.94 2.99 12.65
CA PRO A 45 -5.36 2.58 13.92
C PRO A 45 -4.05 1.76 13.81
N LEU A 46 -3.72 1.26 12.61
CA LEU A 46 -2.63 0.31 12.39
C LEU A 46 -1.56 0.84 11.42
N LEU A 47 -1.98 1.62 10.42
CA LEU A 47 -1.15 2.09 9.32
C LEU A 47 -1.32 3.60 9.12
N ASP A 48 -0.20 4.28 8.89
CA ASP A 48 -0.13 5.61 8.33
C ASP A 48 0.33 5.52 6.88
N MET A 49 -0.46 6.06 5.95
CA MET A 49 -0.22 5.95 4.52
C MET A 49 -0.14 7.33 3.87
N ALA A 50 1.00 7.66 3.28
CA ALA A 50 1.17 8.85 2.47
C ALA A 50 1.11 8.49 0.98
N VAL A 51 0.18 9.10 0.25
CA VAL A 51 -0.06 8.84 -1.17
C VAL A 51 0.65 9.90 -2.00
N HIS A 52 1.42 9.44 -2.98
CA HIS A 52 2.23 10.29 -3.83
C HIS A 52 1.93 10.01 -5.30
N ALA A 53 2.03 11.07 -6.10
CA ALA A 53 2.11 10.98 -7.55
C ALA A 53 3.50 11.41 -7.98
N GLU A 54 4.22 10.53 -8.68
CA GLU A 54 5.51 10.84 -9.23
C GLU A 54 5.36 11.88 -10.35
N SER A 55 6.12 12.96 -10.25
CA SER A 55 6.19 14.02 -11.26
C SER A 55 7.57 14.00 -11.92
N ARG A 56 7.91 12.92 -12.65
CA ARG A 56 9.12 12.87 -13.47
C ARG A 56 8.83 13.32 -14.91
N HIS A 57 9.89 13.77 -15.60
CA HIS A 57 9.84 14.19 -17.01
C HIS A 57 9.75 13.02 -18.00
N LEU A 58 9.86 11.78 -17.53
CA LEU A 58 9.68 10.58 -18.36
C LEU A 58 8.19 10.26 -18.52
N PRO A 59 7.77 9.57 -19.60
CA PRO A 59 6.38 9.16 -19.78
C PRO A 59 6.03 8.09 -18.74
N LEU A 60 5.55 8.52 -17.58
CA LEU A 60 4.99 7.64 -16.58
C LEU A 60 3.69 7.04 -17.11
N SER A 61 3.61 5.72 -17.09
CA SER A 61 2.43 5.00 -17.55
C SER A 61 2.19 3.78 -16.69
N ASP A 62 1.00 3.76 -16.11
CA ASP A 62 0.47 2.66 -15.32
C ASP A 62 0.19 1.42 -16.17
N THR A 63 0.42 1.47 -17.50
CA THR A 63 0.34 0.31 -18.39
C THR A 63 1.65 -0.47 -18.51
N GLN A 64 2.78 0.10 -18.07
CA GLN A 64 4.09 -0.56 -18.19
C GLN A 64 4.22 -1.72 -17.20
N ASP A 65 5.03 -2.72 -17.53
CA ASP A 65 5.38 -3.81 -16.61
C ASP A 65 6.39 -3.35 -15.55
N ASP A 66 7.23 -2.36 -15.87
CA ASP A 66 8.16 -1.76 -14.92
C ASP A 66 7.43 -0.82 -13.96
N PHE A 67 7.27 -1.27 -12.71
CA PHE A 67 6.58 -0.53 -11.66
C PHE A 67 7.31 0.76 -11.25
N SER A 68 8.61 0.88 -11.54
CA SER A 68 9.36 2.11 -11.29
C SER A 68 8.94 3.27 -12.20
N LEU A 69 8.13 2.98 -13.23
CA LEU A 69 7.58 3.94 -14.19
C LEU A 69 6.08 4.21 -13.97
N TRP A 70 5.50 3.67 -12.90
CA TRP A 70 4.11 3.93 -12.54
C TRP A 70 3.95 5.30 -11.89
N ARG A 71 2.76 5.90 -12.05
CA ARG A 71 2.52 7.26 -11.59
C ARG A 71 2.34 7.38 -10.10
N HIS A 72 1.76 6.36 -9.47
CA HIS A 72 1.31 6.47 -8.09
C HIS A 72 2.06 5.50 -7.19
N PHE A 73 2.49 6.00 -6.05
CA PHE A 73 3.06 5.17 -4.99
C PHE A 73 2.54 5.62 -3.63
N VAL A 74 2.57 4.71 -2.67
CA VAL A 74 2.09 4.91 -1.31
C VAL A 74 3.21 4.51 -0.36
N GLU A 75 3.61 5.43 0.50
CA GLU A 75 4.49 5.11 1.61
C GLU A 75 3.66 4.67 2.80
N VAL A 76 3.88 3.46 3.29
CA VAL A 76 3.12 2.87 4.40
C VAL A 76 4.05 2.68 5.60
N ASN A 77 3.66 3.27 6.73
CA ASN A 77 4.34 3.13 8.02
C ASN A 77 3.39 2.50 9.03
N ALA A 78 3.95 1.85 10.06
CA ALA A 78 3.17 1.52 11.25
C ALA A 78 2.68 2.81 11.94
N ALA A 79 1.41 2.83 12.35
CA ALA A 79 0.85 3.98 13.06
C ALA A 79 1.39 4.14 14.50
N ASP A 80 1.98 3.07 15.05
CA ASP A 80 2.55 3.02 16.40
C ASP A 80 3.90 2.28 16.35
N GLU A 81 4.93 2.85 16.99
CA GLU A 81 6.27 2.23 17.06
C GLU A 81 6.30 0.90 17.82
N ALA A 82 5.34 0.66 18.72
CA ALA A 82 5.19 -0.60 19.45
C ALA A 82 4.41 -1.67 18.66
N MET A 83 3.98 -1.35 17.44
CA MET A 83 3.28 -2.31 16.60
C MET A 83 4.16 -3.52 16.27
N SER A 84 3.61 -4.72 16.38
CA SER A 84 4.34 -5.92 15.96
C SER A 84 4.39 -6.02 14.43
N PHE A 85 5.50 -6.58 13.92
CA PHE A 85 5.65 -6.90 12.49
C PHE A 85 4.50 -7.74 11.94
N GLN A 86 4.00 -8.72 12.71
CA GLN A 86 2.87 -9.57 12.27
C GLN A 86 1.57 -8.78 12.10
N ALA A 87 1.29 -7.83 13.00
CA ALA A 87 0.13 -6.97 12.90
C ALA A 87 0.26 -6.01 11.70
N PHE A 88 1.44 -5.44 11.49
CA PHE A 88 1.74 -4.60 10.33
C PHE A 88 1.58 -5.36 9.01
N LEU A 89 2.22 -6.53 8.91
CA LEU A 89 2.15 -7.40 7.73
C LEU A 89 0.71 -7.79 7.40
N ALA A 90 -0.08 -8.18 8.40
CA ALA A 90 -1.48 -8.55 8.21
C ALA A 90 -2.35 -7.36 7.76
N ALA A 91 -2.13 -6.17 8.34
CA ALA A 91 -2.84 -4.96 7.94
C ALA A 91 -2.49 -4.56 6.50
N LEU A 92 -1.20 -4.55 6.16
CA LEU A 92 -0.70 -4.24 4.83
C LEU A 92 -1.19 -5.26 3.78
N ALA A 93 -1.17 -6.56 4.11
CA ALA A 93 -1.67 -7.61 3.21
C ALA A 93 -3.14 -7.43 2.87
N ARG A 94 -3.98 -7.02 3.84
CA ARG A 94 -5.39 -6.71 3.59
C ARG A 94 -5.57 -5.53 2.65
N VAL A 95 -4.76 -4.48 2.82
CA VAL A 95 -4.78 -3.31 1.91
C VAL A 95 -4.43 -3.75 0.49
N VAL A 96 -3.33 -4.48 0.32
CA VAL A 96 -2.89 -4.95 -1.01
C VAL A 96 -3.91 -5.91 -1.64
N ALA A 97 -4.46 -6.85 -0.88
CA ALA A 97 -5.49 -7.77 -1.36
C ALA A 97 -6.74 -7.01 -1.84
N ALA A 98 -7.21 -6.03 -1.07
CA ALA A 98 -8.38 -5.24 -1.43
C ALA A 98 -8.15 -4.34 -2.65
N LEU A 99 -6.95 -3.78 -2.82
CA LEU A 99 -6.58 -3.03 -4.04
C LEU A 99 -6.60 -3.97 -5.26
N ARG A 100 -6.05 -5.17 -5.14
CA ARG A 100 -6.06 -6.19 -6.21
C ARG A 100 -7.47 -6.67 -6.54
N ALA A 101 -8.33 -6.86 -5.54
CA ALA A 101 -9.73 -7.24 -5.73
C ALA A 101 -10.53 -6.16 -6.50
N ARG A 102 -10.12 -4.89 -6.41
CA ARG A 102 -10.65 -3.78 -7.22
C ARG A 102 -10.09 -3.73 -8.65
N GLY A 103 -9.21 -4.66 -9.01
CA GLY A 103 -8.56 -4.72 -10.32
C GLY A 103 -7.35 -3.81 -10.46
N TRP A 104 -6.85 -3.22 -9.37
CA TRP A 104 -5.65 -2.40 -9.40
C TRP A 104 -4.40 -3.27 -9.27
N ARG A 105 -3.38 -2.93 -10.07
CA ARG A 105 -2.09 -3.62 -9.96
C ARG A 105 -1.30 -2.98 -8.84
N THR A 106 -0.75 -3.82 -7.95
CA THR A 106 -0.01 -3.35 -6.77
C THR A 106 1.27 -4.17 -6.61
N VAL A 107 2.39 -3.47 -6.52
CA VAL A 107 3.72 -4.02 -6.25
C VAL A 107 4.25 -3.41 -4.97
N ALA A 108 4.72 -4.25 -4.05
CA ALA A 108 5.35 -3.80 -2.82
C ALA A 108 6.88 -3.78 -2.99
N ALA A 109 7.52 -2.73 -2.49
CA ALA A 109 8.96 -2.62 -2.37
C ALA A 109 9.31 -2.47 -0.88
N CYS A 110 9.71 -3.56 -0.26
CA CYS A 110 10.17 -3.65 1.14
C CYS A 110 10.98 -4.93 1.37
N ASP A 111 11.71 -5.00 2.49
CA ASP A 111 12.57 -6.16 2.83
C ASP A 111 11.81 -7.48 3.06
N PHE A 112 10.48 -7.45 3.09
CA PHE A 112 9.61 -8.59 3.37
C PHE A 112 8.56 -8.81 2.27
N GLU A 113 8.85 -8.36 1.04
CA GLU A 113 7.95 -8.49 -0.12
C GLU A 113 7.43 -9.92 -0.32
N ASP A 114 8.29 -10.94 -0.21
CA ASP A 114 7.90 -12.35 -0.35
C ASP A 114 6.89 -12.79 0.72
N ARG A 115 7.08 -12.33 1.97
CA ARG A 115 6.18 -12.63 3.08
C ARG A 115 4.84 -11.92 2.91
N LEU A 116 4.87 -10.69 2.41
CA LEU A 116 3.67 -9.93 2.11
C LEU A 116 2.88 -10.59 0.98
N GLU A 117 3.54 -10.99 -0.10
CA GLU A 117 2.88 -11.67 -1.22
C GLU A 117 2.23 -12.98 -0.77
N ALA A 118 2.92 -13.79 0.03
CA ALA A 118 2.34 -15.01 0.61
C ALA A 118 1.09 -14.71 1.46
N ALA A 119 1.12 -13.66 2.29
CA ALA A 119 -0.03 -13.25 3.09
C ALA A 119 -1.20 -12.75 2.24
N VAL A 120 -0.92 -11.99 1.17
CA VAL A 120 -1.94 -11.52 0.21
C VAL A 120 -2.60 -12.69 -0.50
N GLN A 121 -1.82 -13.65 -1.01
CA GLN A 121 -2.35 -14.84 -1.67
C GLN A 121 -3.22 -15.67 -0.72
N ALA A 122 -2.84 -15.79 0.55
CA ALA A 122 -3.66 -16.48 1.54
C ALA A 122 -5.02 -15.80 1.76
N ILE A 123 -5.07 -14.46 1.76
CA ILE A 123 -6.32 -13.70 1.87
C ILE A 123 -7.18 -13.93 0.63
N LEU A 124 -6.62 -13.75 -0.56
CA LEU A 124 -7.35 -13.90 -1.84
C LEU A 124 -7.86 -15.33 -2.06
N ALA A 125 -7.13 -16.35 -1.60
CA ALA A 125 -7.57 -17.74 -1.64
C ALA A 125 -8.68 -18.05 -0.61
N GLY A 126 -8.65 -17.39 0.56
CA GLY A 126 -9.64 -17.56 1.63
C GLY A 126 -10.97 -16.82 1.41
N GLU A 127 -11.00 -15.77 0.59
CA GLU A 127 -12.24 -15.10 0.16
C GLU A 127 -13.03 -15.91 -0.89
N GLY A 128 -12.54 -17.09 -1.27
CA GLY A 128 -13.12 -17.99 -2.27
C GLY A 128 -13.77 -19.26 -1.74
N GLU A 129 -13.98 -19.41 -0.42
CA GLU A 129 -14.79 -20.51 0.13
C GLU A 129 -16.23 -20.04 0.44
N PRO A 130 -17.26 -20.81 0.00
CA PRO A 130 -18.65 -20.37 -0.17
C PRO A 130 -19.46 -20.14 1.12
#